data_AF-A0A536SZV7-F1
#
_entry.id   AF-A0A536SZV7-F1
#
_cell.length_a   1.000
_cell.length_b   1.000
_cell.length_c   1.000
_cell.angle_alpha   90.00
_cell.angle_beta   90.00
_cell.angle_gamma   90.00
#
_symmetry.space_group_name_H-M   'P 1'
#
loop_
_entity.id
_entity.type
_entity.pdbx_description
1 polymer ?
#
loop_
_entity_poly.entity_id
_entity_poly.type
_entity_poly.pdbx_seq_one_letter_code
_entity_poly.pdbx_strand_id
1 'polypeptide(L)' 'MNELARASAEAQGFANIALIKYMGKRDSGRNVSVNPSLPYTLPHLKTTVVVSDAVSGPDRWE' A
#
# COMPACT_ATOMS: atom_id res chain seq x y z
N MET A 1 -12.44 29.73 9.77
CA MET A 1 -12.38 29.54 8.31
C MET A 1 -12.48 28.04 8.10
N ASN A 2 -13.63 27.57 7.64
CA ASN A 2 -13.98 26.14 7.62
C ASN A 2 -13.11 25.46 6.56
N GLU A 3 -12.19 24.58 6.96
CA GLU A 3 -11.56 23.63 6.05
C GLU A 3 -12.68 22.75 5.52
N LEU A 4 -13.20 23.11 4.34
CA LEU A 4 -14.08 22.26 3.56
C LEU A 4 -13.43 20.88 3.52
N ALA A 5 -14.15 19.87 4.01
CA ALA A 5 -13.73 18.48 3.99
C ALA A 5 -13.25 18.14 2.57
N ARG A 6 -11.93 18.16 2.36
CA ARG A 6 -11.33 17.81 1.09
C ARG A 6 -11.65 16.35 0.82
N ALA A 7 -11.87 16.02 -0.45
CA ALA A 7 -12.06 14.64 -0.83
C ALA A 7 -10.84 13.84 -0.35
N SER A 8 -11.08 12.89 0.54
CA SER A 8 -10.07 11.99 1.05
C SER A 8 -10.61 10.56 1.00
N ALA A 9 -9.73 9.63 0.72
CA ALA A 9 -10.01 8.22 0.73
C ALA A 9 -9.13 7.56 1.79
N GLU A 10 -9.75 6.80 2.69
CA GLU A 10 -9.04 5.96 3.65
C GLU A 10 -9.16 4.49 3.22
N ALA A 11 -8.05 3.76 3.30
CA ALA A 11 -8.03 2.32 3.10
C ALA A 11 -7.14 1.64 4.15
N GLN A 12 -7.49 0.39 4.46
CA GLN A 12 -6.70 -0.48 5.34
C GLN A 12 -6.13 -1.65 4.55
N GLY A 13 -4.81 -1.85 4.65
CA GLY A 13 -4.12 -3.02 4.13
C GLY A 13 -3.67 -3.92 5.27
N PHE A 14 -3.98 -5.22 5.19
CA PHE A 14 -3.54 -6.20 6.16
C PHE A 14 -2.21 -6.83 5.74
N ALA A 15 -1.29 -6.96 6.69
CA ALA A 15 -0.03 -7.67 6.48
C ALA A 15 -0.29 -9.17 6.23
N ASN A 16 0.69 -9.84 5.64
CA ASN A 16 0.62 -11.28 5.41
C ASN A 16 1.98 -11.94 5.60
N ILE A 17 1.97 -13.25 5.86
CA ILE A 17 3.19 -14.08 5.92
C ILE A 17 3.07 -15.19 4.87
N ALA A 18 4.05 -15.28 3.98
CA ALA A 18 4.11 -16.31 2.96
C ALA A 18 4.43 -17.70 3.55
N LEU A 19 3.50 -18.64 3.36
CA LEU A 19 3.66 -20.07 3.66
C LEU A 19 4.42 -20.78 2.52
N ILE A 20 4.06 -20.47 1.26
CA ILE A 20 4.90 -20.75 0.08
C ILE A 20 5.49 -19.42 -0.37
N LYS A 21 6.83 -19.35 -0.41
CA LYS A 21 7.54 -18.09 -0.59
C LYS A 21 7.43 -17.55 -2.02
N TYR A 22 7.16 -16.25 -2.14
CA TYR A 22 7.47 -15.48 -3.34
C TYR A 22 8.97 -15.20 -3.32
N MET A 23 9.75 -15.76 -4.24
CA MET A 23 11.19 -15.53 -4.30
C MET A 23 11.70 -15.48 -5.73
N GLY A 24 12.31 -14.36 -6.10
CA GLY A 24 12.81 -14.11 -7.46
C GLY A 24 11.80 -13.41 -8.36
N LYS A 25 12.31 -12.67 -9.35
CA LYS A 25 11.51 -11.91 -10.32
C LYS A 25 11.89 -12.34 -11.73
N ARG A 26 10.88 -12.66 -12.54
CA ARG A 26 11.05 -12.99 -13.96
C ARG A 26 11.25 -11.71 -14.78
N ASP A 27 10.54 -10.65 -14.41
CA ASP A 27 10.67 -9.30 -14.97
C ASP A 27 10.71 -8.31 -13.81
N SER A 28 11.86 -7.66 -13.63
CA SER A 28 12.08 -6.69 -12.56
C SER A 28 11.38 -5.35 -12.78
N GLY A 29 11.14 -4.95 -14.03
CA GLY A 29 10.47 -3.69 -14.37
C GLY A 29 8.95 -3.75 -14.12
N ARG A 30 8.38 -4.95 -14.12
CA ARG A 30 6.94 -5.19 -13.88
C ARG A 30 6.63 -5.94 -12.58
N ASN A 31 7.65 -6.25 -11.78
CA ASN A 31 7.53 -7.01 -10.53
C ASN A 31 6.86 -8.39 -10.68
N VAL A 32 7.06 -9.07 -11.81
CA VAL A 32 6.45 -10.38 -12.11
C VAL A 32 7.26 -11.49 -11.43
N SER A 33 6.58 -12.37 -10.71
CA SER A 33 7.22 -13.46 -9.97
C SER A 33 7.75 -14.57 -10.88
N VAL A 34 8.78 -15.28 -10.43
CA VAL A 34 9.20 -16.53 -11.10
C VAL A 34 8.30 -17.70 -10.73
N ASN A 35 7.71 -17.68 -9.53
CA ASN A 35 6.85 -18.72 -8.98
C ASN A 35 5.60 -18.14 -8.29
N PRO A 36 4.49 -18.89 -8.25
CA PRO A 36 3.35 -18.53 -7.41
C PRO A 36 3.71 -18.65 -5.92
N SER A 37 3.01 -17.89 -5.09
CA SER A 37 3.16 -17.88 -3.62
C SER A 37 1.81 -18.07 -2.94
N LEU A 38 1.83 -18.56 -1.69
CA LEU A 38 0.63 -18.72 -0.87
C LEU A 38 0.84 -18.01 0.48
N PRO A 39 0.21 -16.85 0.69
CA PRO A 39 0.28 -16.12 1.95
C PRO A 39 -0.92 -16.38 2.86
N TYR A 40 -0.69 -16.26 4.18
CA TYR A 40 -1.74 -16.12 5.18
C TYR A 40 -1.84 -14.65 5.60
N THR A 41 -3.03 -14.08 5.48
CA THR A 41 -3.33 -12.70 5.89
C THR A 41 -3.48 -12.62 7.42
N LEU A 42 -2.82 -11.64 8.04
CA LEU A 42 -2.85 -11.43 9.49
C LEU A 42 -3.96 -10.42 9.86
N PRO A 43 -5.07 -10.85 10.49
CA PRO A 43 -6.25 -10.00 10.69
C PRO A 43 -6.04 -8.83 11.66
N HIS A 44 -4.96 -8.85 12.45
CA HIS A 44 -4.69 -7.84 13.48
C HIS A 44 -3.46 -6.98 13.20
N LEU A 45 -2.69 -7.28 12.15
CA LEU A 45 -1.54 -6.49 11.75
C LEU A 45 -1.88 -5.73 10.46
N LYS A 46 -2.13 -4.44 10.58
CA LYS A 46 -2.66 -3.62 9.48
C LYS A 46 -1.99 -2.25 9.41
N THR A 47 -1.97 -1.72 8.20
CA THR A 47 -1.55 -0.35 7.89
C THR A 47 -2.78 0.41 7.39
N THR A 48 -2.99 1.62 7.90
CA THR A 48 -4.01 2.54 7.41
C THR A 48 -3.34 3.61 6.55
N VAL A 49 -3.91 3.89 5.38
CA VAL A 49 -3.45 4.94 4.48
C VAL A 49 -4.62 5.87 4.18
N VAL A 50 -4.38 7.17 4.30
CA VAL A 50 -5.29 8.22 3.85
C VAL A 50 -4.65 8.92 2.67
N VAL A 51 -5.39 9.02 1.57
CA VAL A 51 -5.01 9.79 0.39
C VAL A 51 -5.94 10.98 0.30
N SER A 52 -5.37 12.17 0.17
CA SER A 52 -6.09 13.41 -0.07
C SER A 52 -5.52 14.10 -1.29
N ASP A 53 -6.31 14.99 -1.89
CA ASP A 53 -5.79 15.89 -2.92
C ASP A 53 -4.59 16.66 -2.38
N ALA A 54 -3.54 16.74 -3.21
CA ALA A 54 -2.34 17.48 -2.86
C ALA A 54 -2.69 18.95 -2.54
N VAL A 55 -2.02 19.49 -1.52
CA VAL A 55 -2.10 20.94 -1.27
C VAL A 55 -1.45 21.64 -2.46
N SER A 56 -2.12 22.61 -3.07
CA SER A 56 -1.50 23.43 -4.10
C SER A 56 -0.26 24.14 -3.53
N GLY A 57 0.90 23.89 -4.12
CA GLY A 57 2.17 24.42 -3.63
C GLY A 57 3.35 23.49 -3.92
N PRO A 58 4.59 23.92 -3.62
CA PRO A 58 5.76 23.05 -3.72
C PRO A 58 5.62 21.87 -2.77
N ASP A 59 6.12 20.72 -3.22
CA ASP A 59 6.19 19.51 -2.41
C ASP A 59 6.94 19.79 -1.10
N ARG A 60 6.31 19.46 0.04
CA ARG A 60 6.87 19.68 1.37
C ARG A 60 7.17 18.33 2.00
N TRP A 61 8.45 18.07 2.17
CA TRP A 61 8.95 16.94 2.94
C TRP A 61 9.10 17.42 4.39
N GLU A 62 8.03 17.27 5.18
CA GLU A 62 8.04 17.52 6.64
C GLU A 62 8.07 16.18 7.39
#